data_AF-A0A9D6XX36-F1
#
_entry.id   AF-A0A9D6XX36-F1
#
_cell.length_a   1.000
_cell.length_b   1.000
_cell.length_c   1.000
_cell.angle_alpha   90.00
_cell.angle_beta   90.00
_cell.angle_gamma   90.00
#
_symmetry.space_group_name_H-M   'P 1'
#
loop_
_entity.id
_entity.type
_entity.pdbx_description
1 polymer ?
#
loop_
_entity_poly.entity_id
_entity_poly.type
_entity_poly.pdbx_seq_one_letter_code
_entity_poly.pdbx_strand_id
1 'polypeptide(L)'
;MSQTAISRSAPTLAAWLHAFTFCLSRSRFSVIVLIAGLALLLSDQGRDVLTAYAEDNKTARVALAAAFWAFSIWGWSRLLLDVRYDELPSCMSCYNWCRKWLPRLLGASAFLVVAFSAYQTDQALLAWWALGGFAVFLVLVIWRRPAARKLASLLSKSSGASLRTLVRSLEKGDIGPESEPPYANFRDMLGIPGRDSRLAGEGWELRALIALAMFLMFLGLAALGNIVPVWLGNKAGPLILFFLWGATWLPLGSWMSYVADKHGVPLISLLVVVSLVSSYTNDNHEIRHAEGGKPVDSRPSVTKALNAWSEANKPAGNEATPFVVVATAGGGIRAAYWTATVLGDLHDHADRFPQRTFALSGVSGGSVGATVYRALLDVPPEQLRTRCPKGMMDCAQRILGNDFLGPLTAALLYPDLAQRFWPMPMFPDRAAALEKSWEASFDEVSGDDRLNGSLVALGDRAGAPSLFLNATWSDNGRRIVASNLRYAKNNQDETESFVRSNDELAVLGYDLRLSTAAHNSARFPFVSPPGMWKHEGKIAGRLQDGGLFENYGAETALEILDLACRRFACPEAGDKRKRELQNIIPYFPHIEIRISLIFAAAVP
;
A
#
# COMPACT_ATOMS: atom_id res chain seq x y z
N MET A 1 37.79 34.98 -44.86
CA MET A 1 38.29 35.97 -43.89
C MET A 1 37.46 35.87 -42.62
N SER A 2 38.14 35.55 -41.50
CA SER A 2 37.78 35.85 -40.10
C SER A 2 36.44 35.32 -39.52
N GLN A 3 36.39 34.02 -39.17
CA GLN A 3 35.64 33.55 -38.00
C GLN A 3 36.58 33.53 -36.78
N THR A 4 36.89 34.70 -36.22
CA THR A 4 37.65 34.82 -34.98
C THR A 4 37.12 36.00 -34.18
N ALA A 5 36.06 35.75 -33.40
CA ALA A 5 35.76 36.44 -32.13
C ALA A 5 34.45 35.88 -31.55
N ILE A 6 34.46 34.66 -31.03
CA ILE A 6 33.47 34.31 -30.00
C ILE A 6 33.99 34.97 -28.73
N SER A 7 33.40 36.11 -28.36
CA SER A 7 33.65 36.73 -27.07
C SER A 7 33.37 35.71 -25.97
N ARG A 8 34.38 35.38 -25.17
CA ARG A 8 34.25 34.58 -23.93
C ARG A 8 33.52 35.39 -22.85
N SER A 9 32.33 35.91 -23.14
CA SER A 9 31.43 36.36 -22.09
C SER A 9 30.92 35.12 -21.36
N ALA A 10 31.05 35.12 -20.03
CA ALA A 10 30.44 34.06 -19.23
C ALA A 10 28.94 33.93 -19.61
N PRO A 11 28.42 32.70 -19.75
CA PRO A 11 27.01 32.50 -20.08
C PRO A 11 26.12 33.20 -19.04
N THR A 12 25.08 33.88 -19.50
CA THR A 12 24.13 34.56 -18.62
C THR A 12 23.38 33.56 -17.76
N LEU A 13 22.90 33.99 -16.58
CA LEU A 13 22.07 33.15 -15.72
C LEU A 13 20.82 32.61 -16.45
N ALA A 14 20.20 33.43 -17.31
CA ALA A 14 19.07 33.02 -18.12
C ALA A 14 19.41 31.88 -19.08
N ALA A 15 20.58 31.93 -19.73
CA ALA A 15 21.02 30.86 -20.63
C ALA A 15 21.33 29.56 -19.88
N TRP A 16 21.88 29.67 -18.66
CA TRP A 16 22.07 28.54 -17.74
C TRP A 16 20.74 27.92 -17.32
N LEU A 17 19.80 28.75 -16.86
CA LEU A 17 18.47 28.31 -16.43
C LEU A 17 17.75 27.60 -17.57
N HIS A 18 17.77 28.16 -18.79
CA HIS A 18 17.14 27.55 -19.95
C HIS A 18 17.73 26.18 -20.31
N ALA A 19 19.07 26.05 -20.29
CA ALA A 19 19.73 24.77 -20.53
C ALA A 19 19.42 23.74 -19.42
N PHE A 20 19.38 24.17 -18.17
CA PHE A 20 19.05 23.32 -17.03
C PHE A 20 17.59 22.84 -17.07
N THR A 21 16.64 23.75 -17.32
CA THR A 21 15.21 23.40 -17.46
C THR A 21 14.98 22.49 -18.65
N PHE A 22 15.72 22.67 -19.75
CA PHE A 22 15.68 21.77 -20.89
C PHE A 22 16.07 20.35 -20.47
N CYS A 23 17.23 20.16 -19.81
CA CYS A 23 17.63 18.83 -19.37
C CYS A 23 16.64 18.22 -18.37
N LEU A 24 16.17 19.03 -17.41
CA LEU A 24 15.26 18.58 -16.36
C LEU A 24 13.93 18.11 -16.97
N SER A 25 13.43 18.82 -17.97
CA SER A 25 12.22 18.47 -18.72
C SER A 25 12.36 17.15 -19.47
N ARG A 26 13.54 16.86 -20.05
CA ARG A 26 13.81 15.56 -20.70
C ARG A 26 13.94 14.44 -19.67
N SER A 27 14.53 14.70 -18.51
CA SER A 27 14.64 13.73 -17.40
C SER A 27 13.43 13.74 -16.45
N ARG A 28 12.30 14.35 -16.82
CA ARG A 28 11.16 14.62 -15.93
C ARG A 28 10.64 13.38 -15.19
N PHE A 29 10.58 12.23 -15.86
CA PHE A 29 10.06 11.01 -15.23
C PHE A 29 11.01 10.51 -14.13
N SER A 30 12.32 10.58 -14.35
CA SER A 30 13.32 10.27 -13.32
C SER A 30 13.29 11.25 -12.15
N VAL A 31 13.02 12.52 -12.42
CA VAL A 31 12.84 13.54 -11.37
C VAL A 31 11.58 13.26 -10.55
N ILE A 32 10.45 12.94 -11.18
CA ILE A 32 9.19 12.61 -10.50
C ILE A 32 9.37 11.39 -9.59
N VAL A 33 9.98 10.32 -10.10
CA VAL A 33 10.24 9.11 -9.31
C VAL A 33 11.20 9.40 -8.15
N LEU A 34 12.23 10.22 -8.35
CA LEU A 34 13.13 10.66 -7.28
C LEU A 34 12.38 11.44 -6.20
N ILE A 35 11.55 12.41 -6.58
CA ILE A 35 10.74 13.23 -5.65
C ILE A 35 9.77 12.34 -4.86
N ALA A 36 9.13 11.36 -5.49
CA ALA A 36 8.29 10.40 -4.79
C ALA A 36 9.08 9.62 -3.72
N GLY A 37 10.32 9.22 -4.03
CA GLY A 37 11.20 8.55 -3.06
C GLY A 37 11.67 9.46 -1.94
N LEU A 38 11.93 10.74 -2.24
CA LEU A 38 12.20 11.76 -1.21
C LEU A 38 11.01 11.92 -0.28
N ALA A 39 9.80 12.08 -0.82
CA ALA A 39 8.59 12.24 -0.02
C ALA A 39 8.34 11.04 0.90
N LEU A 40 8.54 9.81 0.40
CA LEU A 40 8.44 8.60 1.20
C LEU A 40 9.49 8.59 2.31
N LEU A 41 10.79 8.65 1.98
CA LEU A 41 11.88 8.48 2.95
C LEU A 41 12.01 9.64 3.94
N LEU A 42 11.53 10.83 3.59
CA LEU A 42 11.56 11.98 4.50
C LEU A 42 10.34 12.05 5.41
N SER A 43 9.27 11.32 5.11
CA SER A 43 8.09 11.19 5.97
C SER A 43 8.37 10.32 7.20
N ASP A 44 7.64 10.58 8.29
CA ASP A 44 7.74 9.77 9.52
C ASP A 44 7.37 8.30 9.25
N GLN A 45 6.33 8.06 8.44
CA GLN A 45 5.91 6.69 8.09
C GLN A 45 6.97 5.95 7.28
N GLY A 46 7.65 6.61 6.33
CA GLY A 46 8.72 5.96 5.57
C GLY A 46 9.95 5.66 6.42
N ARG A 47 10.23 6.49 7.43
CA ARG A 47 11.28 6.25 8.42
C ARG A 47 10.96 5.07 9.33
N ASP A 48 9.72 4.94 9.79
CA ASP A 48 9.28 3.78 10.57
C ASP A 48 9.45 2.46 9.79
N VAL A 49 9.06 2.46 8.51
CA VAL A 49 9.27 1.31 7.63
C VAL A 49 10.76 1.01 7.46
N LEU A 50 11.60 2.04 7.28
CA LEU A 50 13.04 1.85 7.17
C LEU A 50 13.66 1.25 8.43
N THR A 51 13.24 1.69 9.62
CA THR A 51 13.62 1.12 10.92
C THR A 51 13.22 -0.35 11.00
N ALA A 52 11.97 -0.68 10.70
CA ALA A 52 11.48 -2.07 10.74
C ALA A 52 12.31 -3.01 9.84
N TYR A 53 12.70 -2.55 8.65
CA TYR A 53 13.57 -3.34 7.75
C TYR A 53 14.99 -3.54 8.28
N ALA A 54 15.53 -2.53 8.96
CA ALA A 54 16.85 -2.64 9.54
C ALA A 54 16.86 -3.63 10.71
N GLU A 55 15.82 -3.60 11.56
CA GLU A 55 15.60 -4.55 12.66
C GLU A 55 15.43 -5.99 12.17
N ASP A 56 14.75 -6.19 11.03
CA ASP A 56 14.56 -7.48 10.37
C ASP A 56 15.82 -8.02 9.64
N ASN A 57 16.99 -7.40 9.80
CA ASN A 57 18.23 -7.72 9.08
C ASN A 57 18.08 -7.67 7.53
N LYS A 58 17.16 -6.86 7.00
CA LYS A 58 16.93 -6.71 5.56
C LYS A 58 17.78 -5.59 4.93
N THR A 59 18.68 -4.97 5.69
CA THR A 59 19.55 -3.84 5.30
C THR A 59 20.23 -4.00 3.94
N ALA A 60 20.85 -5.16 3.67
CA ALA A 60 21.52 -5.41 2.40
C ALA A 60 20.55 -5.43 1.20
N ARG A 61 19.34 -5.97 1.39
CA ARG A 61 18.30 -6.01 0.34
C ARG A 61 17.79 -4.61 0.04
N VAL A 62 17.57 -3.80 1.08
CA VAL A 62 17.19 -2.38 0.94
C VAL A 62 18.27 -1.61 0.17
N ALA A 63 19.54 -1.75 0.56
CA ALA A 63 20.65 -1.09 -0.11
C ALA A 63 20.80 -1.51 -1.58
N LEU A 64 20.63 -2.80 -1.89
CA LEU A 64 20.66 -3.31 -3.26
C LEU A 64 19.50 -2.75 -4.10
N ALA A 65 18.29 -2.72 -3.56
CA ALA A 65 17.13 -2.16 -4.23
C ALA A 65 17.27 -0.64 -4.46
N ALA A 66 17.77 0.09 -3.47
CA ALA A 66 18.11 1.51 -3.60
C ALA A 66 19.19 1.75 -4.66
N ALA A 67 20.20 0.88 -4.75
CA ALA A 67 21.20 0.95 -5.80
C ALA A 67 20.56 0.72 -7.19
N PHE A 68 19.72 -0.29 -7.34
CA PHE A 68 19.02 -0.55 -8.60
C PHE A 68 18.16 0.64 -9.04
N TRP A 69 17.46 1.28 -8.09
CA TRP A 69 16.73 2.52 -8.30
C TRP A 69 17.62 3.68 -8.76
N ALA A 70 18.73 3.93 -8.05
CA ALA A 70 19.70 4.99 -8.36
C ALA A 70 20.35 4.82 -9.74
N PHE A 71 20.78 3.60 -10.07
CA PHE A 71 21.36 3.27 -11.38
C PHE A 71 20.34 3.41 -12.50
N SER A 72 19.06 3.07 -12.24
CA SER A 72 17.98 3.27 -13.20
C SER A 72 17.73 4.75 -13.46
N ILE A 73 17.65 5.59 -12.41
CA ILE A 73 17.50 7.06 -12.53
C ILE A 73 18.63 7.63 -13.39
N TRP A 74 19.87 7.30 -13.05
CA TRP A 74 21.05 7.76 -13.79
C TRP A 74 21.05 7.29 -15.25
N GLY A 75 20.79 6.00 -15.47
CA GLY A 75 20.87 5.37 -16.78
C GLY A 75 19.87 5.97 -17.76
N TRP A 76 18.60 6.07 -17.35
CA TRP A 76 17.54 6.61 -18.21
C TRP A 76 17.65 8.11 -18.43
N SER A 77 17.98 8.89 -17.39
CA SER A 77 18.22 10.33 -17.55
C SER A 77 19.36 10.61 -18.53
N ARG A 78 20.46 9.84 -18.42
CA ARG A 78 21.60 9.98 -19.33
C ARG A 78 21.22 9.64 -20.76
N LEU A 79 20.55 8.51 -20.96
CA LEU A 79 20.19 8.02 -22.28
C LEU A 79 19.23 8.99 -23.01
N LEU A 80 18.32 9.66 -22.28
CA LEU A 80 17.47 10.70 -22.86
C LEU A 80 18.22 11.97 -23.26
N LEU A 81 19.30 12.34 -22.56
CA LEU A 81 20.11 13.54 -22.85
C LEU A 81 21.21 13.29 -23.89
N ASP A 82 21.55 12.03 -24.16
CA ASP A 82 22.51 11.63 -25.19
C ASP A 82 21.88 11.53 -26.60
N VAL A 83 20.54 11.68 -26.72
CA VAL A 83 19.81 11.77 -27.99
C VAL A 83 19.59 13.23 -28.41
N ARG A 84 19.70 13.51 -29.71
CA ARG A 84 19.49 14.84 -30.32
C ARG A 84 17.99 15.18 -30.40
N TYR A 85 17.65 16.41 -30.07
CA TYR A 85 16.32 17.02 -30.24
C TYR A 85 16.45 18.21 -31.19
N ASP A 86 15.33 18.62 -31.80
CA ASP A 86 15.32 19.65 -32.85
C ASP A 86 15.71 21.05 -32.34
N GLU A 87 15.27 21.40 -31.13
CA GLU A 87 15.58 22.69 -30.49
C GLU A 87 16.54 22.50 -29.31
N LEU A 88 17.83 22.73 -29.55
CA LEU A 88 18.86 22.70 -28.50
C LEU A 88 18.99 24.07 -27.79
N PRO A 89 19.36 24.09 -26.50
CA PRO A 89 19.63 25.35 -25.80
C PRO A 89 20.76 26.15 -26.45
N SER A 90 20.63 27.49 -26.44
CA SER A 90 21.64 28.40 -26.99
C SER A 90 23.01 28.31 -26.30
N CYS A 91 23.06 28.01 -25.00
CA CYS A 91 24.31 27.77 -24.28
C CYS A 91 24.75 26.30 -24.34
N MET A 92 25.55 25.96 -25.35
CA MET A 92 26.04 24.58 -25.54
C MET A 92 26.96 24.11 -24.39
N SER A 93 27.77 25.00 -23.80
CA SER A 93 28.60 24.66 -22.63
C SER A 93 27.76 24.33 -21.40
N CYS A 94 26.67 25.07 -21.18
CA CYS A 94 25.73 24.84 -20.08
C CYS A 94 25.00 23.50 -20.30
N TYR A 95 24.51 23.27 -21.51
CA TYR A 95 23.86 22.02 -21.90
C TYR A 95 24.78 20.81 -21.74
N ASN A 96 26.03 20.89 -22.19
CA ASN A 96 26.99 19.79 -22.04
C ASN A 96 27.36 19.52 -20.58
N TRP A 97 27.53 20.58 -19.77
CA TRP A 97 27.70 20.41 -18.33
C TRP A 97 26.50 19.70 -17.71
N CYS A 98 25.29 20.13 -18.07
CA CYS A 98 24.04 19.58 -17.57
C CYS A 98 23.85 18.11 -17.98
N ARG A 99 24.02 17.79 -19.26
CA ARG A 99 24.02 16.41 -19.79
C ARG A 99 25.01 15.51 -19.05
N LYS A 100 26.17 16.05 -18.69
CA LYS A 100 27.18 15.33 -17.92
C LYS A 100 26.72 15.14 -16.47
N TRP A 101 26.39 16.20 -15.76
CA TRP A 101 26.26 16.16 -14.31
C TRP A 101 24.85 15.86 -13.81
N LEU A 102 23.79 16.30 -14.49
CA LEU A 102 22.42 16.13 -14.01
C LEU A 102 22.05 14.66 -13.76
N PRO A 103 22.26 13.70 -14.70
CA PRO A 103 21.95 12.30 -14.43
C PRO A 103 22.71 11.72 -13.24
N ARG A 104 23.96 12.18 -13.03
CA ARG A 104 24.81 11.73 -11.92
C ARG A 104 24.31 12.28 -10.60
N LEU A 105 23.92 13.55 -10.57
CA LEU A 105 23.34 14.20 -9.39
C LEU A 105 22.00 13.56 -9.02
N LEU A 106 21.15 13.24 -10.00
CA LEU A 106 19.87 12.55 -9.75
C LEU A 106 20.09 11.15 -9.15
N GLY A 107 20.96 10.32 -9.75
CA GLY A 107 21.27 8.99 -9.20
C GLY A 107 22.00 9.05 -7.84
N ALA A 108 22.91 10.00 -7.66
CA ALA A 108 23.58 10.26 -6.38
C ALA A 108 22.58 10.62 -5.27
N SER A 109 21.60 11.47 -5.59
CA SER A 109 20.59 11.92 -4.64
C SER A 109 19.75 10.77 -4.07
N ALA A 110 19.49 9.74 -4.87
CA ALA A 110 18.79 8.53 -4.42
C ALA A 110 19.53 7.79 -3.28
N PHE A 111 20.86 7.72 -3.32
CA PHE A 111 21.63 7.16 -2.21
C PHE A 111 21.69 8.10 -1.00
N LEU A 112 21.87 9.40 -1.25
CA LEU A 112 21.99 10.40 -0.19
C LEU A 112 20.71 10.49 0.64
N VAL A 113 19.52 10.39 0.02
CA VAL A 113 18.27 10.38 0.78
C VAL A 113 18.12 9.12 1.62
N VAL A 114 18.51 7.95 1.11
CA VAL A 114 18.48 6.71 1.91
C VAL A 114 19.45 6.80 3.08
N ALA A 115 20.67 7.31 2.84
CA ALA A 115 21.66 7.52 3.89
C ALA A 115 21.18 8.53 4.94
N PHE A 116 20.59 9.65 4.51
CA PHE A 116 20.05 10.67 5.39
C PHE A 116 18.87 10.15 6.22
N SER A 117 17.94 9.44 5.58
CA SER A 117 16.81 8.82 6.27
C SER A 117 17.29 7.79 7.30
N ALA A 118 18.25 6.94 6.93
CA ALA A 118 18.82 5.96 7.85
C ALA A 118 19.59 6.60 9.01
N TYR A 119 20.27 7.73 8.76
CA TYR A 119 20.92 8.50 9.81
C TYR A 119 19.91 9.11 10.78
N GLN A 120 18.80 9.67 10.28
CA GLN A 120 17.73 10.25 11.10
C GLN A 120 16.98 9.23 11.96
N THR A 121 17.12 7.94 11.67
CA THR A 121 16.48 6.83 12.40
C THR A 121 17.49 5.97 13.15
N ASP A 122 18.71 6.47 13.37
CA ASP A 122 19.82 5.78 14.06
C ASP A 122 20.21 4.41 13.45
N GLN A 123 19.91 4.19 12.17
CA GLN A 123 20.24 2.96 11.43
C GLN A 123 21.62 3.05 10.76
N ALA A 124 22.68 3.11 11.58
CA ALA A 124 24.06 3.34 11.14
C ALA A 124 24.54 2.35 10.06
N LEU A 125 24.21 1.06 10.19
CA LEU A 125 24.61 0.04 9.21
C LEU A 125 24.03 0.35 7.82
N LEU A 126 22.73 0.68 7.74
CA LEU A 126 22.08 1.03 6.47
C LEU A 126 22.64 2.34 5.90
N ALA A 127 22.91 3.33 6.75
CA ALA A 127 23.55 4.57 6.32
C ALA A 127 24.92 4.30 5.68
N TRP A 128 25.75 3.44 6.28
CA TRP A 128 27.04 3.04 5.71
C TRP A 128 26.90 2.25 4.40
N TRP A 129 25.93 1.35 4.30
CA TRP A 129 25.64 0.67 3.03
C TRP A 129 25.23 1.65 1.93
N ALA A 130 24.38 2.62 2.25
CA ALA A 130 23.96 3.66 1.31
C ALA A 130 25.12 4.57 0.89
N LEU A 131 25.98 4.99 1.83
CA LEU A 131 27.18 5.79 1.54
C LEU A 131 28.25 5.01 0.77
N GLY A 132 28.44 3.72 1.08
CA GLY A 132 29.31 2.83 0.32
C GLY A 132 28.80 2.63 -1.11
N GLY A 133 27.48 2.40 -1.26
CA GLY A 133 26.79 2.34 -2.54
C GLY A 133 26.94 3.64 -3.34
N PHE A 134 26.81 4.79 -2.68
CA PHE A 134 27.05 6.11 -3.27
C PHE A 134 28.50 6.26 -3.78
N ALA A 135 29.49 5.87 -2.98
CA ALA A 135 30.90 5.95 -3.39
C ALA A 135 31.19 5.04 -4.61
N VAL A 136 30.71 3.79 -4.57
CA VAL A 136 30.81 2.85 -5.69
C VAL A 136 30.10 3.41 -6.93
N PHE A 137 28.91 3.99 -6.76
CA PHE A 137 28.16 4.64 -7.83
C PHE A 137 28.96 5.78 -8.45
N LEU A 138 29.53 6.70 -7.66
CA LEU A 138 30.35 7.81 -8.17
C LEU A 138 31.58 7.32 -8.94
N VAL A 139 32.28 6.31 -8.42
CA VAL A 139 33.39 5.67 -9.13
C VAL A 139 32.92 5.11 -10.47
N LEU A 140 31.80 4.38 -10.49
CA LEU A 140 31.25 3.79 -11.72
C LEU A 140 30.73 4.83 -12.71
N VAL A 141 30.13 5.94 -12.29
CA VAL A 141 29.55 6.92 -13.23
C VAL A 141 30.52 8.01 -13.66
N ILE A 142 31.55 8.31 -12.87
CA ILE A 142 32.58 9.33 -13.19
C ILE A 142 33.83 8.66 -13.76
N TRP A 143 34.34 7.62 -13.09
CA TRP A 143 35.65 7.02 -13.39
C TRP A 143 35.59 5.82 -14.32
N ARG A 144 34.41 5.31 -14.69
CA ARG A 144 34.29 4.19 -15.66
C ARG A 144 35.07 4.42 -16.94
N ARG A 145 35.05 5.63 -17.52
CA ARG A 145 35.76 5.92 -18.79
C ARG A 145 37.28 5.92 -18.61
N PRO A 146 37.86 6.70 -17.67
CA PRO A 146 39.28 6.60 -17.34
C PRO A 146 39.73 5.20 -16.95
N ALA A 147 38.94 4.48 -16.14
CA ALA A 147 39.23 3.13 -15.71
C ALA A 147 39.20 2.13 -16.88
N ALA A 148 38.20 2.21 -17.77
CA ALA A 148 38.12 1.38 -18.96
C ALA A 148 39.28 1.66 -19.93
N ARG A 149 39.67 2.92 -20.13
CA ARG A 149 40.84 3.29 -20.95
C ARG A 149 42.16 2.82 -20.32
N LYS A 150 42.31 2.97 -19.00
CA LYS A 150 43.49 2.48 -18.27
C LYS A 150 43.55 0.95 -18.32
N LEU A 151 42.44 0.26 -18.11
CA LEU A 151 42.33 -1.19 -18.24
C LEU A 151 42.65 -1.64 -19.67
N ALA A 152 42.10 -0.96 -20.69
CA ALA A 152 42.42 -1.21 -22.09
C ALA A 152 43.93 -1.01 -22.36
N SER A 153 44.56 0.03 -21.81
CA SER A 153 46.01 0.29 -21.94
C SER A 153 46.90 -0.70 -21.18
N LEU A 154 46.35 -1.37 -20.15
CA LEU A 154 47.04 -2.44 -19.41
C LEU A 154 46.90 -3.78 -20.14
N LEU A 155 45.70 -4.07 -20.64
CA LEU A 155 45.40 -5.28 -21.41
C LEU A 155 46.02 -5.25 -22.81
N SER A 156 46.23 -4.06 -23.41
CA SER A 156 46.93 -3.90 -24.69
C SER A 156 48.41 -4.29 -24.63
N LYS A 157 48.99 -4.38 -23.42
CA LYS A 157 50.34 -4.89 -23.19
C LYS A 157 50.42 -6.43 -23.18
N SER A 158 49.29 -7.13 -23.24
CA SER A 158 49.21 -8.59 -23.33
C SER A 158 48.99 -9.05 -24.77
N SER A 159 49.61 -10.17 -25.16
CA SER A 159 49.78 -10.62 -26.57
C SER A 159 48.60 -11.42 -27.16
N GLY A 160 47.51 -11.64 -26.41
CA GLY A 160 46.37 -12.44 -26.85
C GLY A 160 45.48 -11.76 -27.92
N ALA A 161 45.14 -12.47 -29.00
CA ALA A 161 44.26 -11.98 -30.06
C ALA A 161 42.83 -11.67 -29.58
N SER A 162 42.26 -12.51 -28.70
CA SER A 162 40.95 -12.29 -28.05
C SER A 162 40.96 -11.05 -27.15
N LEU A 163 42.07 -10.83 -26.44
CA LEU A 163 42.27 -9.65 -25.59
C LEU A 163 42.35 -8.36 -26.41
N ARG A 164 43.01 -8.37 -27.57
CA ARG A 164 43.04 -7.22 -28.49
C ARG A 164 41.66 -6.85 -29.03
N THR A 165 40.80 -7.84 -29.28
CA THR A 165 39.40 -7.59 -29.68
C THR A 165 38.60 -6.98 -28.52
N LEU A 166 38.81 -7.45 -27.29
CA LEU A 166 38.21 -6.87 -26.08
C LEU A 166 38.68 -5.42 -25.85
N VAL A 167 39.98 -5.15 -25.98
CA VAL A 167 40.59 -3.81 -25.87
C VAL A 167 40.01 -2.85 -26.91
N ARG A 168 39.91 -3.27 -28.18
CA ARG A 168 39.26 -2.48 -29.24
C ARG A 168 37.79 -2.23 -28.96
N SER A 169 37.07 -3.14 -28.31
CA SER A 169 35.68 -2.95 -27.89
C SER A 169 35.55 -1.93 -26.75
N LEU A 170 36.47 -1.96 -25.79
CA LEU A 170 36.55 -0.97 -24.70
C LEU A 170 36.91 0.44 -25.21
N GLU A 171 37.72 0.54 -26.27
CA GLU A 171 38.07 1.81 -26.94
C GLU A 171 36.98 2.31 -27.90
N LYS A 172 36.31 1.42 -28.66
CA LYS A 172 35.21 1.76 -29.58
C LYS A 172 33.87 2.01 -28.90
N GLY A 173 33.70 1.63 -27.63
CA GLY A 173 32.49 1.88 -26.83
C GLY A 173 32.27 3.35 -26.45
N ASP A 174 32.86 4.29 -27.19
CA ASP A 174 32.71 5.73 -26.97
C ASP A 174 31.30 6.16 -27.40
N ILE A 175 30.45 6.38 -26.40
CA ILE A 175 29.25 7.21 -26.48
C ILE A 175 29.73 8.66 -26.69
N GLY A 176 30.12 8.96 -27.94
CA GLY A 176 30.64 10.20 -28.56
C GLY A 176 31.37 11.27 -27.72
N PRO A 177 31.80 12.36 -28.39
CA PRO A 177 32.49 13.45 -27.72
C PRO A 177 31.56 14.17 -26.73
N GLU A 178 32.09 14.62 -25.58
CA GLU A 178 31.34 15.39 -24.57
C GLU A 178 30.81 16.74 -25.12
N SER A 179 31.20 17.13 -26.33
CA SER A 179 30.83 18.39 -26.98
C SER A 179 29.45 18.39 -27.64
N GLU A 180 28.89 17.24 -28.03
CA GLU A 180 27.59 17.17 -28.73
C GLU A 180 26.79 15.89 -28.38
N PRO A 181 25.45 15.87 -28.52
CA PRO A 181 24.66 14.66 -28.38
C PRO A 181 25.07 13.63 -29.45
N PRO A 182 25.58 12.46 -29.05
CA PRO A 182 26.20 11.51 -29.97
C PRO A 182 25.22 10.85 -30.95
N TYR A 183 23.92 10.82 -30.63
CA TYR A 183 22.94 10.02 -31.38
C TYR A 183 21.82 10.90 -31.90
N ALA A 184 21.45 10.79 -33.19
CA ALA A 184 20.31 11.55 -33.71
C ALA A 184 18.97 10.96 -33.22
N ASN A 185 18.94 9.67 -32.88
CA ASN A 185 17.78 8.98 -32.32
C ASN A 185 18.20 7.68 -31.60
N PHE A 186 17.24 6.99 -30.96
CA PHE A 186 17.48 5.69 -30.32
C PHE A 186 18.00 4.58 -31.27
N ARG A 187 17.62 4.61 -32.55
CA ARG A 187 18.10 3.62 -33.55
C ARG A 187 19.60 3.83 -33.77
N ASP A 188 20.04 5.08 -33.91
CA ASP A 188 21.46 5.43 -34.05
C ASP A 188 22.25 5.05 -32.78
N MET A 189 21.66 5.23 -31.59
CA MET A 189 22.26 4.78 -30.33
C MET A 189 22.52 3.28 -30.30
N LEU A 190 21.59 2.49 -30.84
CA LEU A 190 21.73 1.04 -30.97
C LEU A 190 22.62 0.63 -32.16
N GLY A 191 23.03 1.59 -33.00
CA GLY A 191 23.81 1.34 -34.22
C GLY A 191 23.00 0.71 -35.35
N ILE A 192 21.66 0.75 -35.26
CA ILE A 192 20.76 0.18 -36.27
C ILE A 192 20.88 1.03 -37.54
N PRO A 193 21.28 0.45 -38.70
CA PRO A 193 21.45 1.21 -39.92
C PRO A 193 20.15 1.89 -40.36
N GLY A 194 20.26 3.15 -40.79
CA GLY A 194 19.20 3.91 -41.45
C GLY A 194 19.18 3.66 -42.96
N ARG A 195 18.20 4.25 -43.67
CA ARG A 195 18.05 4.10 -45.12
C ARG A 195 19.26 4.61 -45.93
N ASP A 196 20.06 5.51 -45.36
CA ASP A 196 21.21 6.15 -46.01
C ASP A 196 22.58 5.91 -45.32
N SER A 197 22.69 5.01 -44.33
CA SER A 197 23.90 4.94 -43.49
C SER A 197 25.00 4.00 -44.03
N ARG A 198 26.11 4.57 -44.48
CA ARG A 198 27.42 3.89 -44.73
C ARG A 198 28.19 3.53 -43.45
N LEU A 199 27.55 3.57 -42.28
CA LEU A 199 28.16 3.42 -40.95
C LEU A 199 27.36 2.44 -40.08
N ALA A 200 27.05 1.25 -40.60
CA ALA A 200 26.61 0.16 -39.73
C ALA A 200 27.78 -0.23 -38.81
N GLY A 201 27.63 -0.03 -37.51
CA GLY A 201 28.60 -0.55 -36.54
C GLY A 201 28.49 -2.08 -36.47
N GLU A 202 29.61 -2.79 -36.54
CA GLU A 202 29.64 -4.24 -36.29
C GLU A 202 28.97 -4.55 -34.93
N GLY A 203 28.06 -5.52 -34.90
CA GLY A 203 27.38 -5.99 -33.68
C GLY A 203 26.16 -5.17 -33.21
N TRP A 204 25.57 -4.33 -34.07
CA TRP A 204 24.34 -3.59 -33.75
C TRP A 204 23.15 -4.51 -33.44
N GLU A 205 23.04 -5.65 -34.11
CA GLU A 205 21.97 -6.65 -33.89
C GLU A 205 21.97 -7.14 -32.44
N LEU A 206 23.14 -7.52 -31.94
CA LEU A 206 23.30 -7.95 -30.55
C LEU A 206 22.98 -6.81 -29.56
N ARG A 207 23.39 -5.57 -29.84
CA ARG A 207 23.07 -4.41 -28.99
C ARG A 207 21.58 -4.11 -28.95
N ALA A 208 20.93 -4.15 -30.11
CA ALA A 208 19.50 -3.95 -30.25
C ALA A 208 18.72 -5.08 -29.54
N LEU A 209 19.15 -6.33 -29.70
CA LEU A 209 18.58 -7.48 -29.01
C LEU A 209 18.74 -7.38 -27.49
N ILE A 210 19.92 -7.01 -26.99
CA ILE A 210 20.14 -6.81 -25.54
C ILE A 210 19.27 -5.67 -25.02
N ALA A 211 19.23 -4.53 -25.71
CA ALA A 211 18.40 -3.39 -25.30
C ALA A 211 16.91 -3.73 -25.30
N LEU A 212 16.43 -4.44 -26.33
CA LEU A 212 15.06 -4.92 -26.42
C LEU A 212 14.77 -5.94 -25.31
N ALA A 213 15.65 -6.91 -25.09
CA ALA A 213 15.50 -7.92 -24.03
C ALA A 213 15.46 -7.26 -22.65
N MET A 214 16.32 -6.29 -22.37
CA MET A 214 16.27 -5.51 -21.12
C MET A 214 14.95 -4.75 -21.01
N PHE A 215 14.53 -4.03 -22.05
CA PHE A 215 13.26 -3.29 -22.05
C PHE A 215 12.06 -4.21 -21.81
N LEU A 216 11.99 -5.36 -22.52
CA LEU A 216 10.95 -6.37 -22.33
C LEU A 216 11.00 -7.02 -20.94
N MET A 217 12.20 -7.24 -20.38
CA MET A 217 12.35 -7.74 -19.01
C MET A 217 11.79 -6.73 -18.00
N PHE A 218 12.09 -5.44 -18.14
CA PHE A 218 11.52 -4.41 -17.28
C PHE A 218 10.00 -4.32 -17.40
N LEU A 219 9.47 -4.39 -18.63
CA LEU A 219 8.02 -4.45 -18.87
C LEU A 219 7.40 -5.71 -18.27
N GLY A 220 8.06 -6.86 -18.39
CA GLY A 220 7.62 -8.13 -17.81
C GLY A 220 7.58 -8.08 -16.28
N LEU A 221 8.58 -7.46 -15.65
CA LEU A 221 8.59 -7.24 -14.20
C LEU A 221 7.47 -6.29 -13.76
N ALA A 222 7.22 -5.21 -14.52
CA ALA A 222 6.09 -4.31 -14.25
C ALA A 222 4.74 -5.03 -14.43
N ALA A 223 4.59 -5.83 -15.49
CA ALA A 223 3.39 -6.62 -15.74
C ALA A 223 3.16 -7.67 -14.64
N LEU A 224 4.21 -8.34 -14.16
CA LEU A 224 4.12 -9.28 -13.05
C LEU A 224 3.56 -8.61 -11.78
N GLY A 225 4.00 -7.38 -11.47
CA GLY A 225 3.47 -6.61 -10.36
C GLY A 225 1.96 -6.32 -10.47
N ASN A 226 1.42 -6.23 -11.69
CA ASN A 226 -0.01 -6.07 -11.92
C ASN A 226 -0.81 -7.38 -11.73
N ILE A 227 -0.19 -8.53 -11.94
CA ILE A 227 -0.86 -9.85 -11.89
C ILE A 227 -0.83 -10.44 -10.47
N VAL A 228 0.31 -10.33 -9.78
CA VAL A 228 0.52 -10.97 -8.46
C VAL A 228 0.96 -9.98 -7.36
N PRO A 229 0.20 -8.89 -7.12
CA PRO A 229 0.61 -7.84 -6.17
C PRO A 229 0.75 -8.35 -4.73
N VAL A 230 -0.13 -9.26 -4.26
CA VAL A 230 -0.09 -9.78 -2.88
C VAL A 230 1.18 -10.60 -2.63
N TRP A 231 1.51 -11.53 -3.53
CA TRP A 231 2.73 -12.34 -3.41
C TRP A 231 3.98 -11.46 -3.45
N LEU A 232 4.02 -10.50 -4.39
CA LEU A 232 5.14 -9.58 -4.53
C LEU A 232 5.29 -8.71 -3.27
N GLY A 233 4.17 -8.22 -2.75
CA GLY A 233 4.00 -7.55 -1.46
C GLY A 233 4.64 -8.30 -0.31
N ASN A 234 4.20 -9.53 -0.08
CA ASN A 234 4.68 -10.36 1.03
C ASN A 234 6.18 -10.69 0.96
N LYS A 235 6.76 -10.78 -0.26
CA LYS A 235 8.18 -11.16 -0.43
C LYS A 235 9.14 -9.99 -0.33
N ALA A 236 8.79 -8.84 -0.87
CA ALA A 236 9.66 -7.68 -0.89
C ALA A 236 9.33 -6.68 0.23
N GLY A 237 8.04 -6.56 0.58
CA GLY A 237 7.46 -5.55 1.45
C GLY A 237 7.54 -4.12 0.86
N PRO A 238 7.01 -3.11 1.57
CA PRO A 238 6.67 -1.81 0.98
C PRO A 238 7.89 -1.01 0.48
N LEU A 239 8.97 -0.92 1.26
CA LEU A 239 10.10 -0.06 0.92
C LEU A 239 10.92 -0.58 -0.27
N ILE A 240 11.23 -1.88 -0.27
CA ILE A 240 11.93 -2.50 -1.40
C ILE A 240 11.06 -2.41 -2.65
N LEU A 241 9.74 -2.64 -2.52
CA LEU A 241 8.83 -2.52 -3.65
C LEU A 241 8.79 -1.13 -4.24
N PHE A 242 8.85 -0.10 -3.42
CA PHE A 242 8.91 1.26 -3.91
C PHE A 242 10.14 1.50 -4.80
N PHE A 243 11.32 1.03 -4.37
CA PHE A 243 12.54 1.14 -5.18
C PHE A 243 12.48 0.31 -6.47
N LEU A 244 11.94 -0.91 -6.41
CA LEU A 244 11.75 -1.76 -7.57
C LEU A 244 10.73 -1.17 -8.55
N TRP A 245 9.62 -0.62 -8.06
CA TRP A 245 8.64 0.11 -8.84
C TRP A 245 9.28 1.29 -9.56
N GLY A 246 10.01 2.14 -8.82
CA GLY A 246 10.71 3.28 -9.39
C GLY A 246 11.69 2.85 -10.48
N ALA A 247 12.44 1.78 -10.26
CA ALA A 247 13.36 1.24 -11.26
C ALA A 247 12.66 0.64 -12.49
N THR A 248 11.53 -0.06 -12.30
CA THR A 248 10.84 -0.81 -13.36
C THR A 248 9.93 0.04 -14.24
N TRP A 249 9.40 1.14 -13.73
CA TRP A 249 8.57 2.08 -14.52
C TRP A 249 9.39 3.10 -15.31
N LEU A 250 10.62 3.40 -14.88
CA LEU A 250 11.52 4.35 -15.54
C LEU A 250 11.72 4.10 -17.05
N PRO A 251 11.95 2.87 -17.54
CA PRO A 251 12.04 2.58 -18.97
C PRO A 251 10.82 3.05 -19.77
N LEU A 252 9.62 2.70 -19.31
CA LEU A 252 8.37 3.02 -19.99
C LEU A 252 8.11 4.53 -19.97
N GLY A 253 8.19 5.15 -18.80
CA GLY A 253 7.96 6.60 -18.66
C GLY A 253 9.01 7.44 -19.41
N SER A 254 10.26 6.98 -19.48
CA SER A 254 11.33 7.63 -20.25
C SER A 254 11.10 7.50 -21.75
N TRP A 255 10.72 6.31 -22.23
CA TRP A 255 10.38 6.09 -23.63
C TRP A 255 9.18 6.94 -24.07
N MET A 256 8.11 6.97 -23.27
CA MET A 256 6.95 7.83 -23.51
C MET A 256 7.35 9.30 -23.54
N SER A 257 8.24 9.74 -22.64
CA SER A 257 8.73 11.12 -22.60
C SER A 257 9.48 11.48 -23.88
N TYR A 258 10.38 10.61 -24.34
CA TYR A 258 11.08 10.80 -25.61
C TYR A 258 10.13 10.91 -26.82
N VAL A 259 9.17 9.99 -26.94
CA VAL A 259 8.21 9.98 -28.05
C VAL A 259 7.38 11.26 -28.04
N ALA A 260 6.84 11.63 -26.88
CA ALA A 260 6.04 12.85 -26.75
C ALA A 260 6.85 14.10 -27.10
N ASP A 261 8.09 14.19 -26.62
CA ASP A 261 8.98 15.31 -26.88
C ASP A 261 9.31 15.48 -28.37
N LYS A 262 9.51 14.37 -29.08
CA LYS A 262 9.77 14.37 -30.53
C LYS A 262 8.56 14.80 -31.36
N HIS A 263 7.36 14.58 -30.84
CA HIS A 263 6.11 14.95 -31.51
C HIS A 263 5.51 16.27 -30.98
N GLY A 264 6.21 16.98 -30.08
CA GLY A 264 5.71 18.22 -29.48
C GLY A 264 4.48 18.04 -28.59
N VAL A 265 4.27 16.82 -28.05
CA VAL A 265 3.09 16.48 -27.24
C VAL A 265 3.40 16.73 -25.75
N PRO A 266 2.55 17.47 -25.02
CA PRO A 266 2.72 17.68 -23.58
C PRO A 266 2.30 16.42 -22.79
N LEU A 267 3.21 15.44 -22.66
CA LEU A 267 2.91 14.12 -22.10
C LEU A 267 2.18 14.15 -20.75
N ILE A 268 2.65 14.97 -19.80
CA ILE A 268 2.07 15.00 -18.46
C ILE A 268 0.62 15.51 -18.51
N SER A 269 0.36 16.56 -19.28
CA SER A 269 -1.00 17.07 -19.50
C SER A 269 -1.89 16.02 -20.17
N LEU A 270 -1.36 15.30 -21.16
CA LEU A 270 -2.09 14.21 -21.81
C LEU A 270 -2.41 13.08 -20.82
N LEU A 271 -1.47 12.67 -19.98
CA LEU A 271 -1.68 11.63 -18.96
C LEU A 271 -2.73 12.04 -17.92
N VAL A 272 -2.72 13.32 -17.51
CA VAL A 272 -3.77 13.87 -16.62
C VAL A 272 -5.13 13.80 -17.30
N VAL A 273 -5.24 14.22 -18.58
CA VAL A 273 -6.51 14.14 -19.33
C VAL A 273 -6.97 12.69 -19.48
N VAL A 274 -6.08 11.76 -19.84
CA VAL A 274 -6.39 10.33 -19.93
C VAL A 274 -6.89 9.80 -18.60
N SER A 275 -6.27 10.20 -17.49
CA SER A 275 -6.70 9.77 -16.17
C SER A 275 -8.08 10.32 -15.80
N LEU A 276 -8.34 11.60 -16.03
CA LEU A 276 -9.63 12.24 -15.79
C LEU A 276 -10.76 11.62 -16.63
N VAL A 277 -10.50 11.38 -17.92
CA VAL A 277 -11.47 10.72 -18.82
C VAL A 277 -11.72 9.28 -18.35
N SER A 278 -10.66 8.56 -18.00
CA SER A 278 -10.77 7.19 -17.51
C SER A 278 -11.59 7.13 -16.22
N SER A 279 -11.39 8.07 -15.29
CA SER A 279 -12.12 8.15 -14.00
C SER A 279 -13.64 8.23 -14.14
N TYR A 280 -14.18 8.69 -15.27
CA TYR A 280 -15.63 8.75 -15.47
C TYR A 280 -16.29 7.36 -15.58
N THR A 281 -15.58 6.39 -16.16
CA THR A 281 -16.10 5.03 -16.40
C THR A 281 -15.43 3.96 -15.53
N ASN A 282 -14.44 4.36 -14.74
CA ASN A 282 -13.53 3.46 -14.03
C ASN A 282 -13.67 3.58 -12.50
N ASP A 283 -14.82 3.11 -11.98
CA ASP A 283 -14.98 2.84 -10.55
C ASP A 283 -14.81 1.33 -10.33
N ASN A 284 -13.57 0.92 -10.02
CA ASN A 284 -13.18 -0.48 -9.78
C ASN A 284 -13.17 -0.84 -8.28
N HIS A 285 -13.81 -0.02 -7.44
CA HIS A 285 -13.80 -0.16 -5.97
C HIS A 285 -15.00 -0.92 -5.41
N GLU A 286 -15.56 -1.85 -6.21
CA GLU A 286 -16.73 -2.63 -5.82
C GLU A 286 -16.40 -3.58 -4.65
N ILE A 287 -17.27 -3.59 -3.65
CA ILE A 287 -17.14 -4.42 -2.46
C ILE A 287 -17.19 -5.90 -2.85
N ARG A 288 -16.26 -6.71 -2.32
CA ARG A 288 -16.22 -8.16 -2.59
C ARG A 288 -17.36 -8.91 -1.89
N HIS A 289 -18.04 -9.76 -2.64
CA HIS A 289 -19.10 -10.64 -2.13
C HIS A 289 -18.54 -11.99 -1.67
N ALA A 290 -19.24 -12.67 -0.76
CA ALA A 290 -18.95 -14.06 -0.42
C ALA A 290 -19.37 -15.01 -1.55
N GLU A 291 -18.43 -15.82 -2.06
CA GLU A 291 -18.75 -16.89 -3.02
C GLU A 291 -19.64 -17.94 -2.38
N GLY A 292 -20.75 -18.29 -3.04
CA GLY A 292 -21.75 -19.20 -2.46
C GLY A 292 -22.43 -18.64 -1.19
N GLY A 293 -22.48 -17.30 -1.07
CA GLY A 293 -23.06 -16.58 0.07
C GLY A 293 -24.46 -17.04 0.44
N LYS A 294 -24.83 -16.84 1.71
CA LYS A 294 -26.14 -17.21 2.22
C LYS A 294 -27.15 -16.06 2.03
N PRO A 295 -28.46 -16.35 1.93
CA PRO A 295 -29.47 -15.30 1.84
C PRO A 295 -29.38 -14.35 3.06
N VAL A 296 -29.31 -13.04 2.82
CA VAL A 296 -29.18 -12.02 3.88
C VAL A 296 -30.28 -12.13 4.95
N ASP A 297 -31.49 -12.48 4.52
CA ASP A 297 -32.66 -12.61 5.39
C ASP A 297 -32.66 -13.90 6.24
N SER A 298 -31.72 -14.83 6.02
CA SER A 298 -31.58 -16.02 6.87
C SER A 298 -30.90 -15.72 8.21
N ARG A 299 -30.29 -14.54 8.35
CA ARG A 299 -29.68 -14.09 9.61
C ARG A 299 -30.74 -14.03 10.73
N PRO A 300 -30.43 -14.56 11.92
CA PRO A 300 -31.30 -14.41 13.09
C PRO A 300 -31.39 -12.94 13.50
N SER A 301 -32.53 -12.55 14.08
CA SER A 301 -32.66 -11.19 14.61
C SER A 301 -31.84 -11.03 15.90
N VAL A 302 -31.48 -9.79 16.24
CA VAL A 302 -30.76 -9.50 17.50
C VAL A 302 -31.56 -9.97 18.70
N THR A 303 -32.87 -9.78 18.71
CA THR A 303 -33.75 -10.26 19.79
C THR A 303 -33.73 -11.79 19.90
N LYS A 304 -33.75 -12.51 18.76
CA LYS A 304 -33.67 -13.98 18.76
C LYS A 304 -32.34 -14.44 19.34
N ALA A 305 -31.24 -13.82 18.91
CA ALA A 305 -29.91 -14.12 19.43
C ALA A 305 -29.77 -13.79 20.92
N LEU A 306 -30.34 -12.67 21.39
CA LEU A 306 -30.38 -12.31 22.81
C LEU A 306 -31.13 -13.36 23.64
N ASN A 307 -32.30 -13.79 23.19
CA ASN A 307 -33.04 -14.85 23.86
C ASN A 307 -32.23 -16.16 23.91
N ALA A 308 -31.60 -16.56 22.79
CA ALA A 308 -30.76 -17.75 22.74
C ALA A 308 -29.54 -17.65 23.68
N TRP A 309 -28.90 -16.48 23.73
CA TRP A 309 -27.81 -16.19 24.66
C TRP A 309 -28.27 -16.31 26.11
N SER A 310 -29.43 -15.73 26.45
CA SER A 310 -29.98 -15.77 27.81
C SER A 310 -30.31 -17.21 28.23
N GLU A 311 -30.89 -18.01 27.33
CA GLU A 311 -31.21 -19.42 27.60
C GLU A 311 -29.92 -20.24 27.85
N ALA A 312 -28.88 -20.04 27.04
CA ALA A 312 -27.59 -20.72 27.20
C ALA A 312 -26.81 -20.28 28.45
N ASN A 313 -27.15 -19.11 29.01
CA ASN A 313 -26.47 -18.50 30.14
C ASN A 313 -27.33 -18.40 31.41
N LYS A 314 -28.46 -19.11 31.47
CA LYS A 314 -29.30 -19.19 32.67
C LYS A 314 -28.43 -19.54 33.91
N PRO A 315 -28.49 -18.74 34.99
CA PRO A 315 -27.72 -19.00 36.18
C PRO A 315 -28.19 -20.29 36.86
N ALA A 316 -27.25 -21.02 37.47
CA ALA A 316 -27.56 -22.13 38.37
C ALA A 316 -27.95 -21.57 39.75
N GLY A 317 -29.09 -20.88 39.83
CA GLY A 317 -29.59 -20.23 41.05
C GLY A 317 -29.74 -18.71 40.93
N ASN A 318 -29.60 -17.99 42.05
CA ASN A 318 -29.82 -16.53 42.13
C ASN A 318 -28.57 -15.69 41.79
N GLU A 319 -27.53 -16.28 41.20
CA GLU A 319 -26.31 -15.54 40.84
C GLU A 319 -26.51 -14.67 39.60
N ALA A 320 -26.05 -13.42 39.68
CA ALA A 320 -26.05 -12.53 38.52
C ALA A 320 -25.11 -13.06 37.45
N THR A 321 -25.62 -13.19 36.22
CA THR A 321 -24.81 -13.62 35.08
C THR A 321 -24.24 -12.41 34.34
N PRO A 322 -22.91 -12.29 34.17
CA PRO A 322 -22.33 -11.21 33.39
C PRO A 322 -22.80 -11.25 31.93
N PHE A 323 -23.40 -10.16 31.46
CA PHE A 323 -23.66 -9.89 30.06
C PHE A 323 -22.59 -8.93 29.53
N VAL A 324 -21.78 -9.39 28.59
CA VAL A 324 -20.62 -8.63 28.10
C VAL A 324 -20.85 -8.18 26.66
N VAL A 325 -20.64 -6.89 26.42
CA VAL A 325 -20.52 -6.30 25.09
C VAL A 325 -19.16 -5.62 25.03
N VAL A 326 -18.37 -5.94 24.01
CA VAL A 326 -17.05 -5.33 23.81
C VAL A 326 -17.16 -4.27 22.73
N ALA A 327 -16.72 -3.04 23.02
CA ALA A 327 -16.55 -1.97 22.05
C ALA A 327 -15.06 -1.79 21.75
N THR A 328 -14.69 -1.75 20.47
CA THR A 328 -13.28 -1.66 20.03
C THR A 328 -13.08 -0.44 19.15
N ALA A 329 -12.05 0.35 19.51
CA ALA A 329 -11.75 1.59 18.83
C ALA A 329 -10.97 1.39 17.52
N GLY A 330 -11.06 2.38 16.64
CA GLY A 330 -10.23 2.45 15.44
C GLY A 330 -8.77 2.84 15.71
N GLY A 331 -7.92 2.62 14.71
CA GLY A 331 -6.47 2.92 14.80
C GLY A 331 -5.57 2.04 13.94
N GLY A 332 -6.07 1.61 12.77
CA GLY A 332 -5.31 0.78 11.81
C GLY A 332 -4.82 -0.55 12.40
N ILE A 333 -3.70 -1.05 11.88
CA ILE A 333 -3.17 -2.36 12.27
C ILE A 333 -2.85 -2.47 13.76
N ARG A 334 -2.42 -1.38 14.41
CA ARG A 334 -2.18 -1.35 15.86
C ARG A 334 -3.44 -1.66 16.65
N ALA A 335 -4.57 -1.03 16.28
CA ALA A 335 -5.86 -1.31 16.93
C ALA A 335 -6.35 -2.73 16.66
N ALA A 336 -6.13 -3.25 15.44
CA ALA A 336 -6.45 -4.64 15.10
C ALA A 336 -5.66 -5.62 15.97
N TYR A 337 -4.33 -5.46 16.01
CA TYR A 337 -3.43 -6.32 16.77
C TYR A 337 -3.76 -6.28 18.27
N TRP A 338 -3.95 -5.09 18.84
CA TRP A 338 -4.30 -4.91 20.24
C TRP A 338 -5.66 -5.52 20.59
N THR A 339 -6.67 -5.26 19.77
CA THR A 339 -8.02 -5.81 19.98
C THR A 339 -8.00 -7.33 19.98
N ALA A 340 -7.35 -7.95 18.99
CA ALA A 340 -7.29 -9.40 18.92
C ALA A 340 -6.42 -10.01 20.04
N THR A 341 -5.37 -9.30 20.47
CA THR A 341 -4.54 -9.69 21.62
C THR A 341 -5.39 -9.73 22.89
N VAL A 342 -6.10 -8.65 23.22
CA VAL A 342 -6.90 -8.57 24.46
C VAL A 342 -8.05 -9.58 24.43
N LEU A 343 -8.74 -9.72 23.30
CA LEU A 343 -9.80 -10.72 23.16
C LEU A 343 -9.27 -12.15 23.27
N GLY A 344 -8.10 -12.43 22.71
CA GLY A 344 -7.41 -13.71 22.84
C GLY A 344 -6.97 -14.00 24.27
N ASP A 345 -6.41 -13.00 24.97
CA ASP A 345 -5.99 -13.15 26.37
C ASP A 345 -7.17 -13.41 27.31
N LEU A 346 -8.27 -12.67 27.13
CA LEU A 346 -9.52 -12.91 27.86
C LEU A 346 -10.11 -14.28 27.54
N HIS A 347 -10.01 -14.75 26.29
CA HIS A 347 -10.43 -16.10 25.93
C HIS A 347 -9.61 -17.16 26.66
N ASP A 348 -8.29 -17.00 26.69
CA ASP A 348 -7.37 -17.98 27.24
C ASP A 348 -7.42 -18.02 28.78
N HIS A 349 -7.72 -16.91 29.45
CA HIS A 349 -7.60 -16.77 30.91
C HIS A 349 -8.90 -16.50 31.67
N ALA A 350 -9.93 -15.91 31.06
CA ALA A 350 -11.20 -15.62 31.75
C ALA A 350 -12.23 -16.72 31.55
N ASP A 351 -12.79 -17.22 32.67
CA ASP A 351 -13.76 -18.30 32.64
C ASP A 351 -15.01 -17.91 31.85
N ARG A 352 -15.38 -18.78 30.91
CA ARG A 352 -16.55 -18.65 30.04
C ARG A 352 -16.66 -17.32 29.28
N PHE A 353 -15.55 -16.59 29.07
CA PHE A 353 -15.58 -15.27 28.40
C PHE A 353 -16.31 -15.28 27.04
N PRO A 354 -16.05 -16.23 26.12
CA PRO A 354 -16.78 -16.30 24.84
C PRO A 354 -18.28 -16.54 25.02
N GLN A 355 -18.69 -17.28 26.04
CA GLN A 355 -20.10 -17.56 26.36
C GLN A 355 -20.80 -16.38 27.01
N ARG A 356 -20.09 -15.58 27.81
CA ARG A 356 -20.63 -14.37 28.45
C ARG A 356 -20.65 -13.16 27.51
N THR A 357 -19.82 -13.17 26.48
CA THR A 357 -19.77 -12.09 25.48
C THR A 357 -20.85 -12.28 24.43
N PHE A 358 -21.80 -11.35 24.39
CA PHE A 358 -22.88 -11.35 23.41
C PHE A 358 -22.43 -10.74 22.07
N ALA A 359 -21.70 -9.63 22.10
CA ALA A 359 -21.36 -8.89 20.91
C ALA A 359 -19.97 -8.22 20.98
N LEU A 360 -19.33 -8.12 19.80
CA LEU A 360 -18.15 -7.31 19.53
C LEU A 360 -18.56 -6.19 18.58
N SER A 361 -18.59 -4.95 19.07
CA SER A 361 -18.77 -3.79 18.22
C SER A 361 -17.43 -3.15 17.90
N GLY A 362 -17.06 -3.16 16.62
CA GLY A 362 -15.76 -2.67 16.17
C GLY A 362 -15.87 -1.48 15.24
N VAL A 363 -14.80 -0.68 15.23
CA VAL A 363 -14.57 0.39 14.25
C VAL A 363 -13.17 0.25 13.66
N SER A 364 -13.02 0.47 12.36
CA SER A 364 -11.72 0.52 11.69
C SER A 364 -10.84 -0.70 11.98
N GLY A 365 -9.57 -0.49 12.34
CA GLY A 365 -8.67 -1.56 12.78
C GLY A 365 -9.25 -2.45 13.88
N GLY A 366 -10.02 -1.90 14.82
CA GLY A 366 -10.70 -2.69 15.86
C GLY A 366 -11.69 -3.71 15.29
N SER A 367 -12.38 -3.38 14.19
CA SER A 367 -13.23 -4.33 13.45
C SER A 367 -12.44 -5.49 12.87
N VAL A 368 -11.23 -5.21 12.34
CA VAL A 368 -10.35 -6.24 11.79
C VAL A 368 -9.90 -7.19 12.91
N GLY A 369 -9.46 -6.67 14.05
CA GLY A 369 -9.07 -7.47 15.20
C GLY A 369 -10.21 -8.32 15.77
N ALA A 370 -11.39 -7.73 15.94
CA ALA A 370 -12.60 -8.42 16.39
C ALA A 370 -13.01 -9.55 15.42
N THR A 371 -12.90 -9.29 14.12
CA THR A 371 -13.22 -10.29 13.08
C THR A 371 -12.23 -11.44 13.08
N VAL A 372 -10.93 -11.18 13.23
CA VAL A 372 -9.91 -12.25 13.34
C VAL A 372 -10.17 -13.13 14.55
N TYR A 373 -10.39 -12.53 15.73
CA TYR A 373 -10.71 -13.29 16.94
C TYR A 373 -11.99 -14.12 16.75
N ARG A 374 -13.06 -13.51 16.22
CA ARG A 374 -14.31 -14.22 15.98
C ARG A 374 -14.17 -15.35 14.98
N ALA A 375 -13.39 -15.16 13.91
CA ALA A 375 -13.12 -16.19 12.92
C ALA A 375 -12.36 -17.38 13.52
N LEU A 376 -11.39 -17.13 14.43
CA LEU A 376 -10.69 -18.20 15.15
C LEU A 376 -11.64 -19.10 15.94
N LEU A 377 -12.70 -18.57 16.55
CA LEU A 377 -13.68 -19.38 17.29
C LEU A 377 -14.43 -20.42 16.45
N ASP A 378 -14.44 -20.24 15.11
CA ASP A 378 -15.08 -21.17 14.16
C ASP A 378 -14.09 -22.10 13.45
N VAL A 379 -12.80 -21.97 13.72
CA VAL A 379 -11.80 -22.96 13.31
C VAL A 379 -12.01 -24.24 14.14
N PRO A 380 -11.94 -25.44 13.54
CA PRO A 380 -12.10 -26.69 14.28
C PRO A 380 -11.17 -26.78 15.50
N PRO A 381 -11.66 -27.17 16.70
CA PRO A 381 -10.84 -27.19 17.91
C PRO A 381 -9.56 -28.02 17.82
N GLU A 382 -9.61 -29.18 17.15
CA GLU A 382 -8.43 -30.03 16.96
C GLU A 382 -7.37 -29.38 16.06
N GLN A 383 -7.81 -28.60 15.08
CA GLN A 383 -6.93 -27.84 14.21
C GLN A 383 -6.28 -26.67 14.95
N LEU A 384 -7.04 -25.92 15.76
CA LEU A 384 -6.51 -24.87 16.62
C LEU A 384 -5.50 -25.39 17.62
N ARG A 385 -5.77 -26.51 18.29
CA ARG A 385 -4.81 -27.14 19.22
C ARG A 385 -3.47 -27.45 18.56
N THR A 386 -3.50 -27.82 17.29
CA THR A 386 -2.30 -28.16 16.51
C THR A 386 -1.57 -26.92 16.01
N ARG A 387 -2.29 -25.93 15.48
CA ARG A 387 -1.73 -24.75 14.80
C ARG A 387 -1.40 -23.59 15.75
N CYS A 388 -2.16 -23.51 16.84
CA CYS A 388 -2.10 -22.45 17.84
C CYS A 388 -1.97 -23.04 19.26
N PRO A 389 -0.86 -23.78 19.55
CA PRO A 389 -0.68 -24.51 20.81
C PRO A 389 -0.52 -23.60 22.03
N LYS A 390 -0.22 -22.31 21.83
CA LYS A 390 -0.02 -21.31 22.89
C LYS A 390 -1.29 -20.53 23.26
N GLY A 391 -2.44 -20.87 22.66
CA GLY A 391 -3.71 -20.20 22.92
C GLY A 391 -4.14 -19.24 21.80
N MET A 392 -5.32 -18.64 21.98
CA MET A 392 -5.93 -17.71 21.03
C MET A 392 -5.14 -16.41 20.89
N MET A 393 -4.55 -15.91 21.98
CA MET A 393 -3.76 -14.68 21.95
C MET A 393 -2.58 -14.79 20.98
N ASP A 394 -1.73 -15.80 21.14
CA ASP A 394 -0.56 -16.04 20.27
C ASP A 394 -0.99 -16.28 18.81
N CYS A 395 -2.08 -17.02 18.61
CA CYS A 395 -2.65 -17.28 17.29
C CYS A 395 -3.03 -15.97 16.56
N ALA A 396 -3.79 -15.10 17.24
CA ALA A 396 -4.25 -13.83 16.71
C ALA A 396 -3.08 -12.86 16.44
N GLN A 397 -2.09 -12.83 17.34
CA GLN A 397 -0.87 -12.03 17.17
C GLN A 397 -0.05 -12.48 15.97
N ARG A 398 0.10 -13.80 15.76
CA ARG A 398 0.80 -14.35 14.59
C ARG A 398 0.10 -14.03 13.28
N ILE A 399 -1.23 -13.99 13.26
CA ILE A 399 -2.01 -13.56 12.09
C ILE A 399 -1.76 -12.08 11.84
N LEU A 400 -2.12 -11.21 12.79
CA LEU A 400 -2.09 -9.76 12.60
C LEU A 400 -0.69 -9.14 12.65
N GLY A 401 0.33 -9.90 13.03
CA GLY A 401 1.74 -9.49 13.02
C GLY A 401 2.42 -9.62 11.64
N ASN A 402 1.72 -10.09 10.60
CA ASN A 402 2.26 -10.15 9.24
C ASN A 402 2.34 -8.76 8.58
N ASP A 403 3.13 -8.67 7.50
CA ASP A 403 3.23 -7.45 6.68
C ASP A 403 2.03 -7.32 5.72
N PHE A 404 1.10 -6.42 6.06
CA PHE A 404 -0.02 -6.06 5.19
C PHE A 404 0.22 -4.77 4.38
N LEU A 405 1.25 -4.00 4.73
CA LEU A 405 1.60 -2.78 4.02
C LEU A 405 2.30 -3.10 2.69
N GLY A 406 3.07 -4.19 2.63
CA GLY A 406 3.68 -4.71 1.41
C GLY A 406 2.66 -4.98 0.31
N PRO A 407 1.67 -5.87 0.51
CA PRO A 407 0.59 -6.13 -0.45
C PRO A 407 -0.19 -4.89 -0.86
N LEU A 408 -0.53 -4.02 0.10
CA LEU A 408 -1.21 -2.75 -0.17
C LEU A 408 -0.37 -1.85 -1.09
N THR A 409 0.93 -1.72 -0.80
CA THR A 409 1.88 -0.90 -1.57
C THR A 409 2.09 -1.48 -2.96
N ALA A 410 2.23 -2.80 -3.09
CA ALA A 410 2.32 -3.48 -4.38
C ALA A 410 1.09 -3.16 -5.24
N ALA A 411 -0.11 -3.27 -4.67
CA ALA A 411 -1.33 -2.99 -5.40
C ALA A 411 -1.46 -1.51 -5.78
N LEU A 412 -1.09 -0.59 -4.88
CA LEU A 412 -1.06 0.86 -5.15
C LEU A 412 -0.13 1.19 -6.33
N LEU A 413 1.09 0.66 -6.32
CA LEU A 413 2.15 1.01 -7.27
C LEU A 413 2.02 0.32 -8.63
N TYR A 414 1.31 -0.81 -8.70
CA TYR A 414 1.14 -1.58 -9.93
C TYR A 414 -0.31 -1.56 -10.45
N PRO A 415 -1.22 -2.50 -10.08
CA PRO A 415 -2.54 -2.60 -10.70
C PRO A 415 -3.39 -1.35 -10.49
N ASP A 416 -3.35 -0.72 -9.31
CA ASP A 416 -4.16 0.46 -9.01
C ASP A 416 -3.66 1.69 -9.79
N LEU A 417 -2.33 1.88 -9.90
CA LEU A 417 -1.73 2.94 -10.72
C LEU A 417 -2.02 2.71 -12.22
N ALA A 418 -1.86 1.49 -12.71
CA ALA A 418 -2.16 1.15 -14.10
C ALA A 418 -3.64 1.39 -14.44
N GLN A 419 -4.53 1.02 -13.51
CA GLN A 419 -5.97 1.26 -13.65
C GLN A 419 -6.31 2.74 -13.82
N ARG A 420 -5.57 3.69 -13.23
CA ARG A 420 -5.83 5.13 -13.40
C ARG A 420 -5.70 5.62 -14.85
N PHE A 421 -5.03 4.87 -15.71
CA PHE A 421 -4.85 5.19 -17.13
C PHE A 421 -5.61 4.22 -18.06
N TRP A 422 -6.52 3.42 -17.52
CA TRP A 422 -7.32 2.45 -18.26
C TRP A 422 -8.83 2.75 -18.05
N PRO A 423 -9.63 2.88 -19.13
CA PRO A 423 -11.00 3.39 -19.03
C PRO A 423 -12.01 2.38 -18.46
N MET A 424 -11.70 1.08 -18.42
CA MET A 424 -12.61 0.04 -17.93
C MET A 424 -12.10 -0.55 -16.61
N PRO A 425 -12.94 -0.86 -15.62
CA PRO A 425 -12.51 -1.47 -14.36
C PRO A 425 -12.05 -2.91 -14.58
N MET A 426 -10.75 -3.13 -14.78
CA MET A 426 -10.17 -4.43 -15.18
C MET A 426 -9.21 -4.99 -14.12
N PHE A 427 -8.50 -4.11 -13.41
CA PHE A 427 -7.52 -4.50 -12.42
C PHE A 427 -8.11 -4.47 -11.00
N PRO A 428 -7.70 -5.39 -10.12
CA PRO A 428 -8.07 -5.31 -8.71
C PRO A 428 -7.44 -4.06 -8.09
N ASP A 429 -8.19 -3.40 -7.20
CA ASP A 429 -7.68 -2.27 -6.46
C ASP A 429 -6.83 -2.70 -5.25
N ARG A 430 -6.27 -1.71 -4.56
CA ARG A 430 -5.48 -1.95 -3.34
C ARG A 430 -6.31 -2.45 -2.16
N ALA A 431 -7.63 -2.26 -2.16
CA ALA A 431 -8.50 -2.81 -1.12
C ALA A 431 -8.59 -4.34 -1.21
N ALA A 432 -8.78 -4.87 -2.42
CA ALA A 432 -8.80 -6.30 -2.65
C ALA A 432 -7.46 -6.96 -2.26
N ALA A 433 -6.33 -6.29 -2.50
CA ALA A 433 -5.02 -6.81 -2.10
C ALA A 433 -4.84 -6.85 -0.58
N LEU A 434 -5.33 -5.83 0.14
CA LEU A 434 -5.29 -5.80 1.60
C LEU A 434 -6.15 -6.91 2.21
N GLU A 435 -7.39 -7.07 1.76
CA GLU A 435 -8.29 -8.12 2.23
C GLU A 435 -7.70 -9.52 1.99
N LYS A 436 -7.17 -9.77 0.78
CA LYS A 436 -6.50 -11.03 0.43
C LYS A 436 -5.26 -11.29 1.27
N SER A 437 -4.56 -10.25 1.71
CA SER A 437 -3.39 -10.42 2.59
C SER A 437 -3.79 -10.86 4.00
N TRP A 438 -4.92 -10.36 4.53
CA TRP A 438 -5.49 -10.85 5.80
C TRP A 438 -5.99 -12.29 5.67
N GLU A 439 -6.71 -12.60 4.58
CA GLU A 439 -7.17 -13.96 4.26
C GLU A 439 -6.01 -14.95 4.22
N ALA A 440 -4.97 -14.65 3.44
CA ALA A 440 -3.79 -15.50 3.30
C ALA A 440 -3.03 -15.69 4.62
N SER A 441 -2.91 -14.62 5.43
CA SER A 441 -2.26 -14.70 6.74
C SER A 441 -3.04 -15.56 7.73
N PHE A 442 -4.37 -15.44 7.73
CA PHE A 442 -5.24 -16.25 8.57
C PHE A 442 -5.18 -17.73 8.18
N ASP A 443 -5.23 -18.05 6.88
CA ASP A 443 -5.09 -19.41 6.37
C ASP A 443 -3.69 -19.99 6.69
N GLU A 444 -2.62 -19.22 6.49
CA GLU A 444 -1.25 -19.70 6.78
C GLU A 444 -1.08 -20.10 8.26
N VAL A 445 -1.59 -19.28 9.18
CA VAL A 445 -1.44 -19.50 10.63
C VAL A 445 -2.43 -20.54 11.15
N SER A 446 -3.71 -20.43 10.80
CA SER A 446 -4.77 -21.28 11.36
C SER A 446 -5.07 -22.53 10.53
N GLY A 447 -4.74 -22.54 9.24
CA GLY A 447 -5.06 -23.60 8.25
C GLY A 447 -6.52 -23.61 7.77
N ASP A 448 -7.29 -22.55 8.03
CA ASP A 448 -8.71 -22.43 7.64
C ASP A 448 -8.88 -21.10 6.88
N ASP A 449 -9.70 -21.08 5.83
CA ASP A 449 -9.93 -19.89 4.99
C ASP A 449 -11.13 -19.05 5.49
N ARG A 450 -11.38 -19.05 6.81
CA ARG A 450 -12.62 -18.48 7.38
C ARG A 450 -12.82 -17.00 7.04
N LEU A 451 -11.74 -16.22 7.01
CA LEU A 451 -11.81 -14.78 6.68
C LEU A 451 -12.34 -14.52 5.26
N ASN A 452 -12.13 -15.45 4.34
CA ASN A 452 -12.63 -15.38 2.98
C ASN A 452 -14.08 -15.90 2.85
N GLY A 453 -14.62 -16.46 3.92
CA GLY A 453 -15.95 -17.05 4.02
C GLY A 453 -17.07 -16.06 4.35
N SER A 454 -18.30 -16.57 4.32
CA SER A 454 -19.55 -15.83 4.54
C SER A 454 -19.70 -15.27 5.97
N LEU A 455 -20.05 -13.98 6.07
CA LEU A 455 -20.44 -13.34 7.33
C LEU A 455 -21.76 -13.89 7.86
N VAL A 456 -22.74 -14.10 6.97
CA VAL A 456 -24.05 -14.68 7.35
C VAL A 456 -23.88 -16.10 7.94
N ALA A 457 -22.92 -16.87 7.45
CA ALA A 457 -22.66 -18.24 7.90
C ALA A 457 -22.17 -18.32 9.36
N LEU A 458 -21.77 -17.21 9.99
CA LEU A 458 -21.46 -17.18 11.42
C LEU A 458 -22.70 -17.49 12.29
N GLY A 459 -23.91 -17.16 11.82
CA GLY A 459 -25.17 -17.41 12.52
C GLY A 459 -25.24 -16.84 13.95
N ASP A 460 -26.10 -17.40 14.81
CA ASP A 460 -26.23 -17.12 16.25
C ASP A 460 -25.60 -18.23 17.12
N ARG A 461 -24.41 -18.70 16.73
CA ARG A 461 -23.72 -19.79 17.42
C ARG A 461 -23.57 -19.51 18.92
N ALA A 462 -24.11 -20.40 19.75
CA ALA A 462 -23.95 -20.33 21.20
C ALA A 462 -22.46 -20.37 21.59
N GLY A 463 -22.05 -19.48 22.49
CA GLY A 463 -20.66 -19.41 22.94
C GLY A 463 -19.71 -18.64 22.02
N ALA A 464 -20.20 -17.95 20.99
CA ALA A 464 -19.41 -17.06 20.17
C ALA A 464 -20.12 -15.71 20.03
N PRO A 465 -19.43 -14.58 20.28
CA PRO A 465 -20.06 -13.27 20.20
C PRO A 465 -20.41 -12.91 18.74
N SER A 466 -21.47 -12.11 18.56
CA SER A 466 -21.84 -11.57 17.25
C SER A 466 -21.02 -10.34 16.90
N LEU A 467 -20.72 -10.15 15.62
CA LEU A 467 -19.99 -9.00 15.10
C LEU A 467 -20.94 -7.85 14.78
N PHE A 468 -20.54 -6.64 15.11
CA PHE A 468 -21.18 -5.41 14.69
C PHE A 468 -20.09 -4.43 14.22
N LEU A 469 -19.80 -4.47 12.92
CA LEU A 469 -18.68 -3.76 12.30
C LEU A 469 -19.19 -2.44 11.74
N ASN A 470 -18.81 -1.33 12.37
CA ASN A 470 -19.36 -0.01 12.08
C ASN A 470 -18.63 0.64 10.92
N ALA A 471 -19.37 1.10 9.92
CA ALA A 471 -18.88 1.87 8.78
C ALA A 471 -19.66 3.18 8.63
N THR A 472 -19.14 4.07 7.80
CA THR A 472 -19.78 5.34 7.45
C THR A 472 -20.26 5.27 6.01
N TRP A 473 -21.56 5.46 5.78
CA TRP A 473 -22.09 5.67 4.44
C TRP A 473 -21.72 7.07 3.97
N SER A 474 -20.70 7.16 3.11
CA SER A 474 -20.03 8.41 2.75
C SER A 474 -20.96 9.42 2.08
N ASP A 475 -21.95 8.95 1.32
CA ASP A 475 -22.81 9.84 0.52
C ASP A 475 -23.87 10.57 1.36
N ASN A 476 -24.19 10.06 2.56
CA ASN A 476 -25.22 10.65 3.42
C ASN A 476 -24.80 10.83 4.90
N GLY A 477 -23.58 10.44 5.25
CA GLY A 477 -23.03 10.58 6.60
C GLY A 477 -23.67 9.68 7.66
N ARG A 478 -24.50 8.70 7.27
CA ARG A 478 -25.16 7.80 8.22
C ARG A 478 -24.24 6.66 8.62
N ARG A 479 -24.41 6.17 9.85
CA ARG A 479 -23.81 4.91 10.29
C ARG A 479 -24.51 3.73 9.61
N ILE A 480 -23.70 2.77 9.18
CA ILE A 480 -24.13 1.52 8.60
C ILE A 480 -23.27 0.40 9.20
N VAL A 481 -23.90 -0.71 9.59
CA VAL A 481 -23.23 -1.75 10.41
C VAL A 481 -23.39 -3.10 9.74
N ALA A 482 -22.28 -3.74 9.40
CA ALA A 482 -22.26 -5.15 9.01
C ALA A 482 -22.33 -6.05 10.25
N SER A 483 -23.26 -7.00 10.22
CA SER A 483 -23.42 -7.98 11.30
C SER A 483 -23.90 -9.32 10.76
N ASN A 484 -23.48 -10.40 11.43
CA ASN A 484 -24.06 -11.74 11.25
C ASN A 484 -25.51 -11.83 11.79
N LEU A 485 -25.96 -10.83 12.56
CA LEU A 485 -27.35 -10.68 12.99
C LEU A 485 -28.06 -9.63 12.15
N ARG A 486 -29.37 -9.80 11.99
CA ARG A 486 -30.25 -8.80 11.37
C ARG A 486 -30.91 -7.96 12.46
N TYR A 487 -31.12 -6.67 12.22
CA TYR A 487 -31.88 -5.80 13.13
C TYR A 487 -32.86 -4.90 12.38
N ALA A 488 -33.78 -4.28 13.13
CA ALA A 488 -34.69 -3.23 12.67
C ALA A 488 -35.58 -3.58 11.45
N LYS A 489 -35.91 -4.86 11.23
CA LYS A 489 -36.94 -5.29 10.26
C LYS A 489 -37.99 -6.17 10.93
N ASN A 490 -39.23 -5.67 10.94
CA ASN A 490 -40.41 -6.28 11.55
C ASN A 490 -40.29 -6.53 13.06
N ASN A 491 -39.48 -5.74 13.77
CA ASN A 491 -39.35 -5.79 15.23
C ASN A 491 -39.26 -4.36 15.78
N GLN A 492 -40.28 -3.95 16.53
CA GLN A 492 -40.41 -2.57 17.01
C GLN A 492 -39.32 -2.22 18.03
N ASP A 493 -39.03 -3.11 19.00
CA ASP A 493 -37.99 -2.87 20.01
C ASP A 493 -36.61 -2.67 19.36
N GLU A 494 -36.27 -3.51 18.37
CA GLU A 494 -35.02 -3.34 17.61
C GLU A 494 -35.02 -2.06 16.78
N THR A 495 -36.16 -1.67 16.21
CA THR A 495 -36.28 -0.43 15.44
C THR A 495 -36.09 0.80 16.33
N GLU A 496 -36.57 0.75 17.57
CA GLU A 496 -36.43 1.82 18.57
C GLU A 496 -35.03 1.89 19.18
N SER A 497 -34.31 0.76 19.31
CA SER A 497 -32.93 0.76 19.81
C SER A 497 -31.92 1.13 18.72
N PHE A 498 -32.07 0.65 17.47
CA PHE A 498 -31.13 0.88 16.37
C PHE A 498 -31.58 1.99 15.40
N VAL A 499 -32.18 3.07 15.91
CA VAL A 499 -32.79 4.14 15.07
C VAL A 499 -31.77 4.83 14.16
N ARG A 500 -30.50 4.93 14.60
CA ARG A 500 -29.45 5.70 13.93
C ARG A 500 -28.43 4.82 13.19
N SER A 501 -28.77 3.58 12.89
CA SER A 501 -27.92 2.68 12.11
C SER A 501 -28.71 2.01 10.99
N ASN A 502 -28.01 1.70 9.91
CA ASN A 502 -28.54 0.92 8.79
C ASN A 502 -27.86 -0.45 8.79
N ASP A 503 -28.62 -1.52 8.58
CA ASP A 503 -28.07 -2.87 8.42
C ASP A 503 -27.39 -2.98 7.05
N GLU A 504 -26.07 -3.13 7.04
CA GLU A 504 -25.27 -3.10 5.81
C GLU A 504 -25.71 -4.17 4.82
N LEU A 505 -25.88 -5.42 5.26
CA LEU A 505 -26.22 -6.51 4.36
C LEU A 505 -27.64 -6.35 3.83
N ALA A 506 -28.55 -5.75 4.62
CA ALA A 506 -29.90 -5.44 4.15
C ALA A 506 -29.91 -4.35 3.07
N VAL A 507 -29.04 -3.34 3.19
CA VAL A 507 -28.87 -2.28 2.18
C VAL A 507 -28.21 -2.82 0.91
N LEU A 508 -27.20 -3.67 1.06
CA LEU A 508 -26.47 -4.26 -0.07
C LEU A 508 -27.30 -5.34 -0.80
N GLY A 509 -28.10 -6.11 -0.07
CA GLY A 509 -28.91 -7.20 -0.61
C GLY A 509 -28.16 -8.50 -0.87
N TYR A 510 -26.89 -8.61 -0.44
CA TYR A 510 -26.05 -9.79 -0.59
C TYR A 510 -25.13 -10.00 0.60
N ASP A 511 -24.54 -11.20 0.67
CA ASP A 511 -23.62 -11.61 1.72
C ASP A 511 -22.19 -11.13 1.45
N LEU A 512 -21.46 -10.88 2.54
CA LEU A 512 -20.10 -10.35 2.53
C LEU A 512 -19.11 -11.40 3.02
N ARG A 513 -17.86 -11.30 2.53
CA ARG A 513 -16.75 -12.00 3.17
C ARG A 513 -16.47 -11.37 4.53
N LEU A 514 -16.00 -12.14 5.50
CA LEU A 514 -15.58 -11.58 6.81
C LEU A 514 -14.51 -10.50 6.65
N SER A 515 -13.50 -10.78 5.81
CA SER A 515 -12.44 -9.82 5.47
C SER A 515 -12.99 -8.51 4.90
N THR A 516 -13.96 -8.61 3.99
CA THR A 516 -14.58 -7.46 3.34
C THR A 516 -15.47 -6.67 4.28
N ALA A 517 -16.27 -7.33 5.13
CA ALA A 517 -17.09 -6.66 6.15
C ALA A 517 -16.22 -5.92 7.17
N ALA A 518 -15.12 -6.56 7.62
CA ALA A 518 -14.12 -5.90 8.46
C ALA A 518 -13.47 -4.72 7.74
N HIS A 519 -13.13 -4.89 6.45
CA HIS A 519 -12.52 -3.83 5.69
C HIS A 519 -13.46 -2.65 5.47
N ASN A 520 -14.75 -2.86 5.20
CA ASN A 520 -15.72 -1.78 5.02
C ASN A 520 -15.77 -0.84 6.24
N SER A 521 -15.56 -1.38 7.44
CA SER A 521 -15.38 -0.61 8.67
C SER A 521 -14.04 0.14 8.77
N ALA A 522 -13.02 -0.27 8.00
CA ALA A 522 -11.62 0.18 8.03
C ALA A 522 -11.12 0.82 6.72
N ARG A 523 -12.01 1.33 5.87
CA ARG A 523 -11.65 2.01 4.62
C ARG A 523 -11.20 3.44 4.88
N PHE A 524 -10.03 3.60 5.49
CA PHE A 524 -9.48 4.92 5.81
C PHE A 524 -9.04 5.64 4.52
N PRO A 525 -9.47 6.90 4.31
CA PRO A 525 -9.00 7.70 3.19
C PRO A 525 -7.49 7.70 3.05
N PHE A 526 -6.98 7.83 1.82
CA PHE A 526 -5.56 7.72 1.46
C PHE A 526 -4.98 6.30 1.53
N VAL A 527 -5.34 5.48 2.52
CA VAL A 527 -4.84 4.10 2.66
C VAL A 527 -5.57 3.17 1.69
N SER A 528 -6.90 3.13 1.76
CA SER A 528 -7.73 2.31 0.87
C SER A 528 -8.86 3.14 0.25
N PRO A 529 -9.35 2.74 -0.93
CA PRO A 529 -10.47 3.42 -1.57
C PRO A 529 -11.80 3.13 -0.83
N PRO A 530 -12.80 4.03 -0.96
CA PRO A 530 -14.13 3.78 -0.44
C PRO A 530 -14.73 2.52 -1.09
N GLY A 531 -15.53 1.78 -0.34
CA GLY A 531 -16.19 0.56 -0.82
C GLY A 531 -17.46 0.94 -1.55
N MET A 532 -17.52 0.73 -2.85
CA MET A 532 -18.67 1.04 -3.67
C MET A 532 -19.58 -0.19 -3.80
N TRP A 533 -20.89 0.02 -3.85
CA TRP A 533 -21.81 -1.03 -4.29
C TRP A 533 -22.77 -0.52 -5.36
N LYS A 534 -23.32 -1.46 -6.12
CA LYS A 534 -24.27 -1.18 -7.19
C LYS A 534 -25.65 -1.73 -6.87
N HIS A 535 -26.67 -1.03 -7.37
CA HIS A 535 -28.04 -1.51 -7.47
C HIS A 535 -28.50 -1.34 -8.92
N GLU A 536 -28.99 -2.41 -9.55
CA GLU A 536 -29.42 -2.40 -10.97
C GLU A 536 -28.35 -1.84 -11.93
N GLY A 537 -27.08 -2.17 -11.69
CA GLY A 537 -25.94 -1.74 -12.52
C GLY A 537 -25.50 -0.28 -12.32
N LYS A 538 -26.15 0.49 -11.44
CA LYS A 538 -25.76 1.86 -11.08
C LYS A 538 -25.13 1.89 -9.71
N ILE A 539 -24.18 2.81 -9.51
CA ILE A 539 -23.57 3.05 -8.19
C ILE A 539 -24.68 3.53 -7.24
N ALA A 540 -24.93 2.75 -6.19
CA ALA A 540 -25.97 3.02 -5.20
C ALA A 540 -25.42 3.71 -3.95
N GLY A 541 -24.15 3.47 -3.62
CA GLY A 541 -23.45 4.29 -2.66
C GLY A 541 -22.02 3.87 -2.37
N ARG A 542 -21.41 4.52 -1.38
CA ARG A 542 -20.04 4.30 -0.92
C ARG A 542 -19.92 4.19 0.60
N LEU A 543 -19.02 3.31 1.04
CA LEU A 543 -18.65 3.06 2.42
C LEU A 543 -17.23 3.54 2.70
N GLN A 544 -17.04 4.14 3.87
CA GLN A 544 -15.74 4.53 4.39
C GLN A 544 -15.60 4.11 5.85
N ASP A 545 -14.39 4.30 6.38
CA ASP A 545 -14.06 4.01 7.77
C ASP A 545 -15.14 4.49 8.76
N GLY A 546 -15.51 3.61 9.70
CA GLY A 546 -16.50 3.90 10.74
C GLY A 546 -16.09 5.03 11.68
N GLY A 547 -14.79 5.27 11.83
CA GLY A 547 -14.23 6.33 12.66
C GLY A 547 -14.54 7.73 12.16
N LEU A 548 -15.03 7.88 10.92
CA LEU A 548 -15.59 9.14 10.43
C LEU A 548 -16.94 9.48 11.05
N PHE A 549 -17.70 8.46 11.48
CA PHE A 549 -18.94 8.64 12.22
C PHE A 549 -18.65 8.66 13.74
N GLU A 550 -18.04 7.60 14.27
CA GLU A 550 -17.73 7.44 15.68
C GLU A 550 -16.62 6.38 15.87
N ASN A 551 -15.54 6.72 16.59
CA ASN A 551 -14.31 5.92 16.58
C ASN A 551 -14.20 4.85 17.67
N TYR A 552 -15.13 4.77 18.64
CA TYR A 552 -15.03 3.82 19.75
C TYR A 552 -15.91 2.57 19.61
N GLY A 553 -16.82 2.52 18.62
CA GLY A 553 -17.83 1.45 18.52
C GLY A 553 -18.85 1.46 19.66
N ALA A 554 -18.84 2.52 20.48
CA ALA A 554 -19.61 2.61 21.70
C ALA A 554 -21.10 2.78 21.44
N GLU A 555 -21.49 3.53 20.40
CA GLU A 555 -22.91 3.76 20.07
C GLU A 555 -23.65 2.43 19.84
N THR A 556 -23.11 1.55 19.00
CA THR A 556 -23.71 0.23 18.75
C THR A 556 -23.70 -0.65 19.98
N ALA A 557 -22.63 -0.60 20.79
CA ALA A 557 -22.58 -1.33 22.05
C ALA A 557 -23.67 -0.86 23.04
N LEU A 558 -23.93 0.44 23.11
CA LEU A 558 -24.99 1.03 23.94
C LEU A 558 -26.39 0.64 23.43
N GLU A 559 -26.62 0.63 22.12
CA GLU A 559 -27.90 0.20 21.53
C GLU A 559 -28.19 -1.27 21.85
N ILE A 560 -27.18 -2.13 21.81
CA ILE A 560 -27.29 -3.55 22.21
C ILE A 560 -27.61 -3.67 23.70
N LEU A 561 -26.93 -2.90 24.54
CA LEU A 561 -27.17 -2.89 25.99
C LEU A 561 -28.57 -2.38 26.34
N ASP A 562 -29.05 -1.31 25.68
CA ASP A 562 -30.41 -0.79 25.84
C ASP A 562 -31.46 -1.86 25.50
N LEU A 563 -31.32 -2.51 24.33
CA LEU A 563 -32.21 -3.58 23.92
C LEU A 563 -32.20 -4.75 24.92
N ALA A 564 -31.02 -5.18 25.36
CA ALA A 564 -30.89 -6.24 26.36
C ALA A 564 -31.55 -5.85 27.69
N CYS A 565 -31.40 -4.60 28.14
CA CYS A 565 -31.99 -4.14 29.40
C CYS A 565 -33.51 -4.01 29.34
N ARG A 566 -34.08 -3.55 28.22
CA ARG A 566 -35.54 -3.58 28.00
C ARG A 566 -36.08 -5.02 28.06
N ARG A 567 -35.30 -5.98 27.56
CA ARG A 567 -35.71 -7.39 27.45
C ARG A 567 -35.60 -8.17 28.76
N PHE A 568 -34.52 -7.97 29.51
CA PHE A 568 -34.20 -8.76 30.71
C PHE A 568 -34.45 -8.02 32.02
N ALA A 569 -35.06 -6.83 31.98
CA ALA A 569 -35.35 -6.00 33.15
C ALA A 569 -34.10 -5.79 34.01
N CYS A 570 -33.06 -5.16 33.43
CA CYS A 570 -31.93 -4.66 34.21
C CYS A 570 -32.47 -3.88 35.42
N PRO A 571 -31.94 -4.07 36.64
CA PRO A 571 -32.38 -3.32 37.81
C PRO A 571 -32.40 -1.84 37.41
N GLU A 572 -33.54 -1.18 37.59
CA GLU A 572 -33.69 0.24 37.29
C GLU A 572 -32.50 0.94 37.93
N ALA A 573 -31.55 1.36 37.10
CA ALA A 573 -30.53 2.28 37.54
C ALA A 573 -31.33 3.52 37.90
N GLY A 574 -31.65 3.66 39.20
CA GLY A 574 -32.56 4.67 39.70
C GLY A 574 -32.27 6.00 39.03
N ASP A 575 -33.34 6.72 38.74
CA ASP A 575 -33.54 7.97 37.98
C ASP A 575 -32.34 8.96 37.82
N LYS A 576 -31.32 8.86 38.67
CA LYS A 576 -29.97 9.43 38.50
C LYS A 576 -29.22 8.99 37.24
N ARG A 577 -29.18 7.70 36.88
CA ARG A 577 -28.29 7.23 35.78
C ARG A 577 -28.87 7.47 34.38
N LYS A 578 -30.20 7.43 34.25
CA LYS A 578 -30.91 7.89 33.04
C LYS A 578 -30.65 9.38 32.78
N ARG A 579 -30.60 10.22 33.84
CA ARG A 579 -30.21 11.63 33.74
C ARG A 579 -28.72 11.82 33.43
N GLU A 580 -27.83 11.00 33.98
CA GLU A 580 -26.39 11.07 33.65
C GLU A 580 -26.09 10.63 32.20
N LEU A 581 -26.71 9.56 31.70
CA LEU A 581 -26.59 9.14 30.30
C LEU A 581 -27.23 10.14 29.32
N GLN A 582 -28.37 10.74 29.66
CA GLN A 582 -28.96 11.83 28.88
C GLN A 582 -28.11 13.12 28.92
N ASN A 583 -27.34 13.35 29.99
CA ASN A 583 -26.41 14.48 30.11
C ASN A 583 -25.04 14.23 29.46
N ILE A 584 -24.70 12.99 29.09
CA ILE A 584 -23.48 12.66 28.32
C ILE A 584 -23.70 12.92 26.81
N ILE A 585 -24.96 12.89 26.34
CA ILE A 585 -25.30 12.99 24.92
C ILE A 585 -25.17 14.40 24.30
N PRO A 586 -25.14 15.54 25.02
CA PRO A 586 -24.90 16.84 24.38
C PRO A 586 -23.53 17.49 24.62
N TYR A 587 -22.56 16.90 25.35
CA TYR A 587 -21.31 17.59 25.67
C TYR A 587 -20.05 16.77 25.37
N PHE A 588 -19.61 16.80 24.10
CA PHE A 588 -18.19 16.76 23.76
C PHE A 588 -17.77 18.21 23.47
N PRO A 589 -17.06 18.89 24.38
CA PRO A 589 -15.60 18.76 24.40
C PRO A 589 -14.99 18.82 25.82
N HIS A 590 -13.96 18.00 26.05
CA HIS A 590 -13.14 17.94 27.26
C HIS A 590 -13.85 17.48 28.55
N ILE A 591 -13.55 16.25 29.01
CA ILE A 591 -13.13 15.92 30.39
C ILE A 591 -12.87 14.41 30.53
N GLU A 592 -11.86 14.11 31.34
CA GLU A 592 -11.46 12.80 31.86
C GLU A 592 -12.62 11.85 32.14
N ILE A 593 -12.59 10.73 31.46
CA ILE A 593 -13.38 9.55 31.80
C ILE A 593 -12.76 8.96 33.07
N ARG A 594 -13.53 8.86 34.16
CA ARG A 594 -13.21 7.88 35.23
C ARG A 594 -13.40 6.49 34.63
N ILE A 595 -12.35 6.03 33.96
CA ILE A 595 -12.17 4.64 33.58
C ILE A 595 -11.88 3.92 34.91
N SER A 596 -12.70 2.93 35.28
CA SER A 596 -12.23 1.89 36.19
C SER A 596 -11.19 1.06 35.43
N LEU A 597 -9.98 1.63 35.29
CA LEU A 597 -8.77 0.94 34.86
C LEU A 597 -8.40 -0.02 35.97
N ILE A 598 -8.68 -1.30 35.79
CA ILE A 598 -7.98 -2.34 36.54
C ILE A 598 -6.58 -2.42 35.92
N PHE A 599 -5.65 -1.61 36.44
CA PHE A 599 -4.23 -1.83 36.24
C PHE A 599 -3.85 -3.10 37.00
N ALA A 600 -3.66 -4.21 36.30
CA ALA A 600 -2.81 -5.28 36.80
C ALA A 600 -1.36 -4.79 36.68
N ALA A 601 -0.87 -4.17 37.76
CA ALA A 601 0.54 -3.88 37.92
C ALA A 601 1.31 -5.19 38.06
N ALA A 602 2.21 -5.47 37.12
CA ALA A 602 3.27 -6.45 37.30
C ALA A 602 4.57 -5.86 36.71
N VAL A 603 5.39 -5.33 37.60
CA VAL A 603 6.82 -4.96 37.45
C VAL A 603 7.37 -5.14 38.88
N PRO A 604 8.48 -5.86 39.16
CA PRO A 604 9.83 -5.90 38.58
C PRO A 604 10.13 -5.82 37.08
#